data_AF-A0A8S4EA33-F1
#
_entry.id   AF-A0A8S4EA33-F1
#
_cell.length_a   1.000
_cell.length_b   1.000
_cell.length_c   1.000
_cell.angle_alpha   90.00
_cell.angle_beta   90.00
_cell.angle_gamma   90.00
#
_symmetry.space_group_name_H-M   'P 1'
#
loop_
_entity.id
_entity.type
_entity.pdbx_description
1 polymer ?
#
loop_
_entity_poly.entity_id
_entity_poly.type
_entity_poly.pdbx_seq_one_letter_code
_entity_poly.pdbx_strand_id
1 'polypeptide(L)'
;MDLFPLAINDRYHEFTKTVKKKATELKLKSQLERRLVGLWTALPLLPEDLIEKGLIYIVVEAAKPWYNGANVEEFLEYMKDWYEKDEFRQMVVYGRRHRANNTPESWNKTLNRITNDSNFLFEREDGESPPKRRRQSLIENDIFILKSQLQLVNAEISVGHFLEKLR
;
A
#
# COMPACT_ATOMS: atom_id res chain seq x y z
N MET A 1 11.74 25.82 14.81
CA MET A 1 11.24 24.71 15.65
C MET A 1 9.87 24.36 15.10
N ASP A 2 9.77 23.30 14.30
CA ASP A 2 8.49 22.86 13.78
C ASP A 2 7.78 22.01 14.84
N LEU A 3 6.66 22.54 15.34
CA LEU A 3 5.88 22.04 16.48
C LEU A 3 4.95 20.86 16.13
N PHE A 4 5.04 20.31 14.93
CA PHE A 4 4.18 19.21 14.50
C PHE A 4 5.01 18.01 14.04
N PRO A 5 4.73 16.78 14.53
CA PRO A 5 5.39 15.59 14.02
C PRO A 5 5.14 15.46 12.52
N LEU A 6 6.20 15.17 11.77
CA LEU A 6 6.19 14.80 10.35
C LEU A 6 4.94 13.98 10.01
N ALA A 7 4.12 14.51 9.09
CA ALA A 7 2.79 14.01 8.75
C ALA A 7 2.72 12.47 8.68
N ILE A 8 1.72 11.91 9.37
CA ILE A 8 1.35 10.49 9.24
C ILE A 8 0.86 10.30 7.80
N ASN A 9 1.57 9.49 7.03
CA ASN A 9 1.29 9.32 5.61
C ASN A 9 0.34 8.14 5.38
N ASP A 10 -0.92 8.30 5.79
CA ASP A 10 -1.94 7.24 5.76
C ASP A 10 -2.44 6.88 4.36
N ARG A 11 -2.13 7.73 3.36
CA ARG A 11 -2.58 7.55 1.97
C ARG A 11 -2.07 6.25 1.32
N TYR A 12 -0.91 5.74 1.74
CA TYR A 12 -0.39 4.46 1.23
C TYR A 12 -1.28 3.25 1.57
N HIS A 13 -1.85 3.21 2.78
CA HIS A 13 -2.73 2.13 3.18
C HIS A 13 -4.07 2.18 2.45
N GLU A 14 -4.62 3.39 2.32
CA GLU A 14 -5.84 3.63 1.55
C GLU A 14 -5.65 3.26 0.08
N PHE A 15 -4.52 3.64 -0.51
CA PHE A 15 -4.12 3.22 -1.85
C PHE A 15 -4.09 1.71 -1.99
N THR A 16 -3.32 1.02 -1.14
CA THR A 16 -3.19 -0.44 -1.20
C THR A 16 -4.55 -1.13 -1.09
N LYS A 17 -5.44 -0.60 -0.24
CA LYS A 17 -6.79 -1.14 -0.02
C LYS A 17 -7.70 -0.90 -1.21
N THR A 18 -7.71 0.31 -1.77
CA THR A 18 -8.52 0.67 -2.94
C THR A 18 -8.09 -0.11 -4.18
N VAL A 19 -6.78 -0.26 -4.41
CA VAL A 19 -6.22 -1.09 -5.47
C VAL A 19 -6.69 -2.55 -5.35
N LYS A 20 -6.55 -3.15 -4.16
CA LYS A 20 -7.02 -4.53 -3.91
C LYS A 20 -8.53 -4.67 -4.02
N LYS A 21 -9.29 -3.65 -3.60
CA LYS A 21 -10.75 -3.62 -3.72
C LYS A 21 -11.17 -3.60 -5.18
N LYS A 22 -10.61 -2.70 -6.01
CA LYS A 22 -10.89 -2.62 -7.45
C LYS A 22 -10.53 -3.94 -8.16
N ALA A 23 -9.38 -4.54 -7.83
CA ALA A 23 -9.02 -5.86 -8.36
C ALA A 23 -10.05 -6.95 -8.00
N THR A 24 -10.65 -6.88 -6.81
CA THR A 24 -11.68 -7.82 -6.36
C THR A 24 -13.01 -7.59 -7.08
N GLU A 25 -13.42 -6.32 -7.27
CA GLU A 25 -14.60 -5.91 -8.03
C GLU A 25 -14.52 -6.40 -9.49
N LEU A 26 -13.34 -6.26 -10.10
CA LEU A 26 -13.03 -6.75 -11.46
C LEU A 26 -12.77 -8.25 -11.54
N LYS A 27 -12.87 -8.97 -10.41
CA LYS A 27 -12.70 -10.43 -10.32
C LYS A 27 -11.35 -10.92 -10.88
N LEU A 28 -10.30 -10.14 -10.70
CA LEU A 28 -8.92 -10.51 -11.03
C LEU A 28 -8.47 -11.67 -10.10
N LYS A 29 -8.33 -12.87 -10.67
CA LYS A 29 -8.18 -14.11 -9.89
C LYS A 29 -6.97 -14.94 -10.27
N SER A 30 -6.53 -14.86 -11.53
CA SER A 30 -5.39 -15.62 -12.01
C SER A 30 -4.11 -15.18 -11.28
N GLN A 31 -3.13 -16.07 -11.25
CA GLN A 31 -1.84 -15.79 -10.63
C GLN A 31 -1.14 -14.58 -11.27
N LEU A 32 -1.28 -14.42 -12.59
CA LEU A 32 -0.68 -13.32 -13.34
C LEU A 32 -1.36 -11.99 -12.98
N GLU A 33 -2.69 -11.95 -12.93
CA GLU A 33 -3.43 -10.74 -12.55
C GLU A 33 -3.12 -10.34 -11.10
N ARG A 34 -3.09 -11.30 -10.17
CA ARG A 34 -2.70 -11.02 -8.77
C ARG A 34 -1.28 -10.51 -8.67
N ARG A 35 -0.36 -11.03 -9.49
CA ARG A 35 1.00 -10.50 -9.60
C ARG A 35 0.98 -9.03 -10.04
N LEU A 36 0.20 -8.68 -11.07
CA LEU A 36 0.09 -7.30 -11.55
C LEU A 36 -0.43 -6.36 -10.45
N VAL A 37 -1.46 -6.78 -9.71
CA VAL A 37 -1.96 -6.04 -8.55
C VAL A 37 -0.87 -5.83 -7.49
N GLY A 38 -0.10 -6.89 -7.19
CA GLY A 38 1.00 -6.83 -6.24
C GLY A 38 2.09 -5.83 -6.65
N LEU A 39 2.47 -5.80 -7.94
CA LEU A 39 3.44 -4.84 -8.47
C LEU A 39 2.99 -3.39 -8.26
N TRP A 40 1.72 -3.09 -8.53
CA TRP A 40 1.15 -1.75 -8.29
C TRP A 40 1.14 -1.38 -6.81
N THR A 41 0.88 -2.32 -5.91
CA THR A 41 0.93 -2.05 -4.46
C THR A 41 2.36 -1.88 -3.93
N ALA A 42 3.36 -2.45 -4.59
CA ALA A 42 4.77 -2.30 -4.25
C ALA A 42 5.38 -0.99 -4.79
N LEU A 43 4.79 -0.39 -5.83
CA LEU A 43 5.30 0.80 -6.50
C LEU A 43 5.60 1.98 -5.53
N PRO A 44 4.70 2.37 -4.60
CA PRO A 44 4.98 3.49 -3.68
C PRO A 44 6.04 3.19 -2.60
N LEU A 45 6.56 1.96 -2.55
CA LEU A 45 7.68 1.59 -1.67
C LEU A 45 9.04 1.91 -2.30
N LEU A 46 9.10 2.25 -3.59
CA LEU A 46 10.33 2.70 -4.22
C LEU A 46 10.73 4.11 -3.75
N PRO A 47 12.04 4.43 -3.78
CA PRO A 47 12.50 5.82 -3.78
C PRO A 47 11.80 6.64 -4.85
N GLU A 48 11.52 7.92 -4.57
CA GLU A 48 10.76 8.80 -5.47
C GLU A 48 11.40 8.92 -6.86
N ASP A 49 12.73 8.97 -6.92
CA ASP A 49 13.54 9.01 -8.13
C ASP A 49 13.49 7.72 -8.97
N LEU A 50 13.03 6.61 -8.38
CA LEU A 50 12.91 5.31 -9.04
C LEU A 50 11.46 4.93 -9.39
N ILE A 51 10.46 5.75 -8.99
CA ILE A 51 9.04 5.49 -9.26
C ILE A 51 8.76 5.37 -10.75
N GLU A 52 9.29 6.29 -11.57
CA GLU A 52 9.08 6.28 -13.02
C GLU A 52 9.65 5.00 -13.66
N LYS A 53 10.85 4.58 -13.25
CA LYS A 53 11.45 3.31 -13.69
C LYS A 53 10.60 2.10 -13.29
N GLY A 54 10.02 2.14 -12.09
CA GLY A 54 9.09 1.11 -11.62
C GLY A 54 7.81 1.06 -12.45
N LEU A 55 7.25 2.21 -12.79
CA LEU A 55 6.06 2.29 -13.63
C LEU A 55 6.33 1.74 -15.04
N ILE A 56 7.46 2.12 -15.66
CA ILE A 56 7.87 1.58 -16.96
C ILE A 56 7.95 0.07 -16.92
N TYR A 57 8.56 -0.50 -15.87
CA TYR A 57 8.61 -1.95 -15.68
C TYR A 57 7.21 -2.58 -15.64
N ILE A 58 6.29 -2.01 -14.86
CA ILE A 58 4.91 -2.51 -14.76
C ILE A 58 4.18 -2.44 -16.10
N VAL A 59 4.29 -1.34 -16.84
CA VAL A 59 3.66 -1.15 -18.14
C VAL A 59 4.20 -2.17 -19.16
N VAL A 60 5.52 -2.37 -19.20
CA VAL A 60 6.16 -3.37 -20.07
C VAL A 60 5.70 -4.78 -19.70
N GLU A 61 5.58 -5.10 -18.40
CA GLU A 61 5.05 -6.39 -17.95
C GLU A 61 3.59 -6.59 -18.32
N ALA A 62 2.76 -5.54 -18.20
CA ALA A 62 1.33 -5.56 -18.50
C ALA A 62 1.05 -5.65 -20.01
N ALA A 63 1.96 -5.17 -20.86
CA ALA A 63 1.83 -5.26 -22.32
C ALA A 63 2.04 -6.68 -22.88
N LYS A 64 2.42 -7.65 -22.04
CA LYS A 64 2.71 -9.01 -22.49
C LYS A 64 1.42 -9.79 -22.84
N PRO A 65 1.45 -10.71 -23.83
CA PRO A 65 0.24 -11.32 -24.40
C PRO A 65 -0.66 -12.08 -23.42
N TRP A 66 -0.11 -12.51 -22.29
CA TRP A 66 -0.85 -13.24 -21.24
C TRP A 66 -1.65 -12.33 -20.31
N TYR A 67 -1.46 -11.02 -20.38
CA TYR A 67 -2.34 -10.03 -19.76
C TYR A 67 -3.36 -9.56 -20.81
N ASN A 68 -4.25 -10.48 -21.21
CA ASN A 68 -5.36 -10.15 -22.08
C ASN A 68 -6.68 -10.23 -21.30
N GLY A 69 -7.58 -9.28 -21.58
CA GLY A 69 -8.92 -9.28 -21.01
C GLY A 69 -9.39 -7.90 -20.60
N ALA A 70 -10.66 -7.62 -20.86
CA ALA A 70 -11.30 -6.34 -20.57
C ALA A 70 -11.14 -5.92 -19.10
N ASN A 71 -11.19 -6.87 -18.16
CA ASN A 71 -11.02 -6.58 -16.73
C ASN A 71 -9.60 -6.12 -16.38
N VAL A 72 -8.58 -6.65 -17.09
CA VAL A 72 -7.19 -6.23 -16.88
C VAL A 72 -6.97 -4.83 -17.46
N GLU A 73 -7.52 -4.57 -18.65
CA GLU A 73 -7.49 -3.25 -19.28
C GLU A 73 -8.18 -2.19 -18.40
N GLU A 74 -9.39 -2.48 -17.91
CA GLU A 74 -10.11 -1.57 -17.00
C GLU A 74 -9.32 -1.32 -15.70
N PHE A 75 -8.66 -2.35 -15.18
CA PHE A 75 -7.79 -2.18 -14.01
C PHE A 75 -6.59 -1.26 -14.32
N LEU A 76 -5.93 -1.45 -15.47
CA LEU A 76 -4.79 -0.63 -15.87
C LEU A 76 -5.18 0.83 -16.11
N GLU A 77 -6.34 1.08 -16.72
CA GLU A 77 -6.89 2.42 -16.90
C GLU A 77 -7.16 3.09 -15.55
N TYR A 78 -7.80 2.37 -14.62
CA TYR A 78 -7.98 2.85 -13.25
C TYR A 78 -6.65 3.20 -12.56
N MET A 79 -5.61 2.37 -12.73
CA MET A 79 -4.31 2.63 -12.13
C MET A 79 -3.59 3.84 -12.77
N LYS A 80 -3.78 4.03 -14.08
CA LYS A 80 -3.27 5.20 -14.79
C LYS A 80 -3.88 6.49 -14.24
N ASP A 81 -5.20 6.52 -14.04
CA ASP A 81 -5.89 7.67 -13.44
C ASP A 81 -5.37 8.01 -12.05
N TRP A 82 -5.00 6.99 -11.26
CA TRP A 82 -4.39 7.19 -9.94
C TRP A 82 -3.00 7.79 -10.01
N TYR A 83 -2.20 7.36 -10.99
CA TYR A 83 -0.84 7.86 -11.18
C TYR A 83 -0.82 9.30 -11.71
N GLU A 84 -1.72 9.64 -12.63
CA GLU A 84 -1.82 10.97 -13.23
C GLU A 84 -2.34 12.03 -12.24
N LYS A 85 -3.01 11.61 -11.16
CA LYS A 85 -3.32 12.50 -10.05
C LYS A 85 -2.04 12.85 -9.31
N ASP A 86 -1.82 14.15 -9.12
CA ASP A 86 -0.68 14.73 -8.37
C ASP A 86 -0.56 14.18 -6.92
N GLU A 87 -1.62 13.53 -6.46
CA GLU A 87 -1.71 12.82 -5.19
C GLU A 87 -0.83 11.55 -5.10
N PHE A 88 -0.38 10.97 -6.23
CA PHE A 88 0.42 9.74 -6.21
C PHE A 88 1.73 9.90 -5.44
N ARG A 89 2.41 11.04 -5.59
CA ARG A 89 3.64 11.34 -4.84
C ARG A 89 3.43 11.33 -3.33
N GLN A 90 2.23 11.73 -2.89
CA GLN A 90 1.89 11.71 -1.47
C GLN A 90 1.76 10.29 -0.93
N MET A 91 1.61 9.27 -1.78
CA MET A 91 1.50 7.87 -1.37
C MET A 91 2.86 7.16 -1.25
N VAL A 92 3.94 7.81 -1.71
CA VAL A 92 5.30 7.27 -1.62
C VAL A 92 5.74 7.24 -0.15
N VAL A 93 6.07 6.05 0.34
CA VAL A 93 6.42 5.79 1.75
C VAL A 93 7.79 5.13 1.92
N TYR A 94 8.71 5.42 1.00
CA TYR A 94 10.09 4.97 1.06
C TYR A 94 10.73 5.24 2.45
N GLY A 95 11.27 4.19 3.08
CA GLY A 95 11.85 4.25 4.43
C GLY A 95 10.89 4.62 5.57
N ARG A 96 9.62 4.93 5.27
CA ARG A 96 8.64 5.50 6.21
C ARG A 96 7.34 4.70 6.30
N ARG A 97 7.26 3.52 5.67
CA ARG A 97 6.08 2.63 5.72
C ARG A 97 5.60 2.37 7.16
N HIS A 98 6.51 2.19 8.12
CA HIS A 98 6.17 1.98 9.52
C HIS A 98 5.47 3.18 10.20
N ARG A 99 5.46 4.36 9.56
CA ARG A 99 4.76 5.57 10.01
C ARG A 99 3.42 5.77 9.32
N ALA A 100 3.20 5.12 8.18
CA ALA A 100 1.87 4.91 7.63
C ALA A 100 1.24 3.84 8.53
N ASN A 101 0.50 4.25 9.55
CA ASN A 101 -0.03 3.33 10.55
C ASN A 101 -1.53 3.15 10.34
N ASN A 102 -2.04 2.00 10.78
CA ASN A 102 -3.46 1.69 10.85
C ASN A 102 -4.26 2.60 11.81
N THR A 103 -3.78 3.81 12.16
CA THR A 103 -4.47 4.72 13.08
C THR A 103 -5.85 5.11 12.53
N PRO A 104 -6.00 5.49 11.24
CA PRO A 104 -7.32 5.73 10.67
C PRO A 104 -8.12 4.44 10.51
N GLU A 105 -7.52 3.30 10.21
CA GLU A 105 -8.27 2.03 10.12
C GLU A 105 -8.83 1.59 11.48
N SER A 106 -8.05 1.77 12.55
CA SER A 106 -8.49 1.50 13.92
C SER A 106 -9.58 2.47 14.35
N TRP A 107 -9.46 3.74 13.95
CA TRP A 107 -10.48 4.74 14.19
C TRP A 107 -11.76 4.46 13.39
N ASN A 108 -11.66 4.21 12.10
CA ASN A 108 -12.79 3.86 11.22
C ASN A 108 -13.46 2.55 11.63
N LYS A 109 -12.70 1.56 12.12
CA LYS A 109 -13.27 0.33 12.71
C LYS A 109 -14.03 0.63 13.99
N THR A 110 -13.48 1.51 14.84
CA THR A 110 -14.16 1.99 16.05
C THR A 110 -15.44 2.74 15.70
N LEU A 111 -15.40 3.67 14.74
CA LEU A 111 -16.55 4.39 14.22
C LEU A 111 -17.59 3.44 13.66
N ASN A 112 -17.24 2.54 12.74
CA ASN A 112 -18.18 1.57 12.17
C ASN A 112 -18.81 0.65 13.23
N ARG A 113 -18.09 0.34 14.33
CA ARG A 113 -18.69 -0.36 15.46
C ARG A 113 -19.71 0.52 16.18
N ILE A 114 -19.34 1.75 16.51
CA ILE A 114 -20.22 2.73 17.17
C ILE A 114 -21.46 3.04 16.32
N THR A 115 -21.32 3.15 15.01
CA THR A 115 -22.43 3.50 14.10
C THR A 115 -23.36 2.32 13.84
N ASN A 116 -22.84 1.07 13.87
CA ASN A 116 -23.66 -0.12 13.66
C ASN A 116 -24.24 -0.71 14.96
N ASP A 117 -23.68 -0.39 16.14
CA ASP A 117 -24.29 -0.67 17.44
C ASP A 117 -25.01 0.58 17.95
N SER A 118 -26.33 0.63 17.79
CA SER A 118 -27.19 1.66 18.40
C SER A 118 -27.19 1.68 19.94
N ASN A 119 -26.52 0.71 20.58
CA ASN A 119 -26.38 0.58 22.04
C ASN A 119 -24.95 0.88 22.56
N PHE A 120 -24.00 1.33 21.74
CA PHE A 120 -22.60 1.56 22.17
C PHE A 120 -22.38 2.91 22.89
N LEU A 121 -23.39 3.44 23.57
CA LEU A 121 -23.23 4.58 24.45
C LEU A 121 -23.20 4.05 25.88
N PHE A 122 -22.09 4.36 26.57
CA PHE A 122 -21.80 4.09 27.99
C PHE A 122 -21.19 2.73 28.31
N GLU A 123 -19.87 2.64 28.13
CA GLU A 123 -18.96 2.06 29.11
C GLU A 123 -17.53 2.55 28.79
N ARG A 124 -17.14 3.68 29.38
CA ARG A 124 -15.72 4.03 29.51
C ARG A 124 -15.26 3.44 30.84
N GLU A 125 -14.67 2.26 30.78
CA GLU A 125 -13.77 1.85 31.85
C GLU A 125 -12.46 2.62 31.67
N ASP A 126 -12.16 3.46 32.66
CA ASP A 126 -10.91 4.23 32.81
C ASP A 126 -9.72 3.33 33.16
N GLY A 127 -9.50 2.28 32.36
CA GLY A 127 -8.30 1.46 32.39
C GLY A 127 -7.45 1.82 31.18
N GLU A 128 -6.36 2.56 31.37
CA GLU A 128 -5.31 2.71 30.36
C GLU A 128 -4.78 1.32 30.00
N SER A 129 -5.38 0.71 28.98
CA SER A 129 -4.86 -0.53 28.41
C SER A 129 -3.46 -0.22 27.92
N PRO A 130 -2.43 -0.98 28.34
CA PRO A 130 -1.08 -0.76 27.87
C PRO A 130 -1.07 -0.80 26.33
N PRO A 131 -0.26 0.05 25.67
CA PRO A 131 -0.27 0.15 24.22
C PRO A 131 -0.13 -1.25 23.61
N LYS A 132 -1.15 -1.67 22.85
CA LYS A 132 -1.19 -3.00 22.25
C LYS A 132 0.08 -3.19 21.42
N ARG A 133 0.93 -4.13 21.84
CA ARG A 133 2.15 -4.48 21.09
C ARG A 133 1.77 -4.83 19.66
N ARG A 134 2.48 -4.24 18.70
CA ARG A 134 2.28 -4.53 17.28
C ARG A 134 2.54 -6.01 17.03
N ARG A 135 1.74 -6.62 16.15
CA ARG A 135 1.92 -8.04 15.79
C ARG A 135 3.33 -8.25 15.23
N GLN A 136 4.01 -9.27 15.74
CA GLN A 136 5.39 -9.60 15.35
C GLN A 136 5.55 -9.74 13.82
N SER A 137 4.58 -10.37 13.15
CA SER A 137 4.58 -10.52 11.69
C SER A 137 4.54 -9.19 10.91
N LEU A 138 3.94 -8.12 11.46
CA LEU A 138 3.95 -6.81 10.83
C LEU A 138 5.31 -6.12 10.97
N ILE A 139 5.97 -6.32 12.11
CA ILE A 139 7.32 -5.80 12.37
C ILE A 139 8.31 -6.48 11.41
N GLU A 140 8.24 -7.81 11.30
CA GLU A 140 9.07 -8.59 10.38
C GLU A 140 8.89 -8.17 8.92
N ASN A 141 7.65 -7.91 8.51
CA ASN A 141 7.36 -7.43 7.16
C ASN A 141 7.97 -6.05 6.90
N ASP A 142 7.86 -5.11 7.84
CA ASP A 142 8.49 -3.80 7.70
C ASP A 142 10.02 -3.90 7.64
N ILE A 143 10.62 -4.78 8.44
CA ILE A 143 12.07 -5.07 8.38
C ILE A 143 12.45 -5.64 7.01
N PHE A 144 11.66 -6.57 6.48
CA PHE A 144 11.89 -7.16 5.16
C PHE A 144 11.85 -6.12 4.03
N ILE A 145 10.91 -5.18 4.09
CA ILE A 145 10.78 -4.10 3.11
C ILE A 145 11.95 -3.13 3.22
N LEU A 146 12.33 -2.72 4.44
CA LEU A 146 13.48 -1.86 4.66
C LEU A 146 14.78 -2.51 4.16
N LYS A 147 14.96 -3.80 4.40
CA LYS A 147 16.09 -4.55 3.85
C LYS A 147 16.08 -4.51 2.32
N SER A 148 14.94 -4.81 1.69
CA SER A 148 14.83 -4.79 0.23
C SER A 148 15.09 -3.40 -0.36
N GLN A 149 14.65 -2.34 0.33
CA GLN A 149 14.94 -0.95 -0.04
C GLN A 149 16.44 -0.65 0.02
N LEU A 150 17.13 -1.09 1.07
CA LEU A 150 18.59 -0.94 1.19
C LEU A 150 19.33 -1.68 0.06
N GLN A 151 18.92 -2.90 -0.26
CA GLN A 151 19.51 -3.66 -1.38
C GLN A 151 19.36 -2.92 -2.71
N LEU A 152 18.20 -2.29 -2.93
CA LEU A 152 17.96 -1.49 -4.14
C LEU A 152 18.88 -0.25 -4.19
N VAL A 153 19.00 0.49 -3.08
CA VAL A 153 19.87 1.68 -3.00
C VAL A 153 21.35 1.32 -3.17
N ASN A 154 21.76 0.17 -2.64
CA ASN A 154 23.12 -0.36 -2.81
C ASN A 154 23.37 -0.95 -4.21
N ALA A 155 22.39 -0.90 -5.12
CA ALA A 155 22.43 -1.51 -6.45
C ALA A 155 22.66 -3.03 -6.45
N GLU A 156 22.33 -3.73 -5.34
CA GLU A 156 22.39 -5.19 -5.26
C GLU A 156 21.26 -5.88 -6.04
N ILE A 157 20.13 -5.17 -6.20
CA ILE A 157 18.96 -5.64 -6.96
C ILE A 157 18.46 -4.55 -7.89
N SER A 158 17.86 -4.95 -9.01
CA SER A 158 17.21 -4.02 -9.94
C SER A 158 15.83 -3.57 -9.45
N VAL A 159 15.30 -2.49 -10.02
CA VAL A 159 13.94 -1.99 -9.72
C VAL A 159 12.88 -3.07 -9.97
N GLY A 160 12.97 -3.80 -11.09
CA GLY A 160 12.08 -4.92 -11.37
C GLY A 160 12.18 -6.01 -10.31
N HIS A 161 13.39 -6.40 -9.92
CA HIS A 161 13.59 -7.42 -8.89
C HIS A 161 13.04 -6.98 -7.52
N PHE A 162 13.18 -5.70 -7.17
CA PHE A 162 12.57 -5.13 -5.97
C PHE A 162 11.04 -5.24 -5.99
N LEU A 163 10.39 -4.83 -7.08
CA LEU A 163 8.94 -4.89 -7.22
C LEU A 163 8.43 -6.33 -7.14
N GLU A 164 9.12 -7.26 -7.82
CA GLU A 164 8.78 -8.69 -7.75
C GLU A 164 8.92 -9.25 -6.33
N LYS A 165 9.92 -8.79 -5.57
CA LYS A 165 10.20 -9.28 -4.22
C LYS A 165 9.17 -8.82 -3.19
N LEU A 166 8.53 -7.67 -3.40
CA LEU A 166 7.59 -7.06 -2.44
C LEU A 166 6.11 -7.23 -2.79
N ARG A 167 5.79 -7.86 -3.92
CA ARG A 167 4.41 -8.03 -4.42
C ARG A 167 3.51 -8.92 -3.55
#